data_AF-A0A958IT84-F1
#
_entry.id   AF-A0A958IT84-F1
#
_cell.length_a   1.000
_cell.length_b   1.000
_cell.length_c   1.000
_cell.angle_alpha   90.00
_cell.angle_beta   90.00
_cell.angle_gamma   90.00
#
_symmetry.space_group_name_H-M   'P 1'
#
loop_
_entity.id
_entity.type
_entity.pdbx_description
1 polymer ?
#
loop_
_entity_poly.entity_id
_entity_poly.type
_entity_poly.pdbx_seq_one_letter_code
_entity_poly.pdbx_strand_id
1 'polypeptide(L)'
;YEQAGYIHRFDLASETSAKVAIQIHEDFTASRGGLEELSDEVTNYEIAPDGKRALFGARGEVLTVPAENGITRNLTQTSGVHERNSKWSPDGKWIAYISDASGENELWITPQDGSGKAQQITSGADCYYYQIYWSPDSKKLLWGDNKLRLRYVDIATKKVTLVDQATAWEITQYAWAPDGSWIAYTKQDPERNHG
;
A
#
# COMPACT_ATOMS: atom_id res chain seq x y z
N TYR A 1 -41.73 -15.14 -4.72
CA TYR A 1 -42.20 -14.40 -5.91
C TYR A 1 -41.86 -12.93 -5.71
N GLU A 2 -41.90 -12.13 -6.77
CA GLU A 2 -41.60 -10.70 -6.74
C GLU A 2 -42.87 -9.89 -7.03
N GLN A 3 -43.18 -8.94 -6.15
CA GLN A 3 -44.24 -7.95 -6.36
C GLN A 3 -43.76 -6.65 -5.70
N ALA A 4 -43.76 -5.56 -6.46
CA ALA A 4 -43.36 -4.23 -6.00
C ALA A 4 -41.95 -4.17 -5.34
N GLY A 5 -41.00 -4.97 -5.82
CA GLY A 5 -39.59 -4.84 -5.46
C GLY A 5 -39.14 -5.54 -4.17
N TYR A 6 -39.92 -6.47 -3.62
CA TYR A 6 -39.52 -7.26 -2.45
C TYR A 6 -39.44 -8.76 -2.74
N ILE A 7 -38.36 -9.40 -2.25
CA ILE A 7 -38.20 -10.86 -2.29
C ILE A 7 -38.83 -11.47 -1.04
N HIS A 8 -39.90 -12.23 -1.25
CA HIS A 8 -40.51 -13.06 -0.22
C HIS A 8 -40.08 -14.52 -0.40
N ARG A 9 -39.61 -15.16 0.68
CA ARG A 9 -39.44 -16.61 0.74
C ARG A 9 -40.74 -17.23 1.26
N PHE A 10 -41.37 -18.05 0.44
CA PHE A 10 -42.60 -18.78 0.78
C PHE A 10 -42.26 -20.26 0.97
N ASP A 11 -42.64 -20.84 2.12
CA ASP A 11 -42.43 -22.25 2.44
C ASP A 11 -43.72 -23.03 2.14
N LEU A 12 -43.64 -24.00 1.24
CA LEU A 12 -44.80 -24.77 0.75
C LEU A 12 -45.27 -25.87 1.71
N ALA A 13 -44.56 -26.13 2.81
CA ALA A 13 -44.94 -27.16 3.78
C ALA A 13 -45.80 -26.64 4.95
N SER A 14 -45.76 -25.33 5.24
CA SER A 14 -46.36 -24.75 6.45
C SER A 14 -47.28 -23.54 6.21
N GLU A 15 -47.50 -23.14 4.97
CA GLU A 15 -48.36 -22.00 4.56
C GLU A 15 -48.17 -20.72 5.40
N THR A 16 -46.96 -20.46 5.89
CA THR A 16 -46.65 -19.27 6.70
C THR A 16 -45.48 -18.48 6.14
N SER A 17 -45.64 -17.16 6.09
CA SER A 17 -44.65 -16.20 5.64
C SER A 17 -43.97 -15.51 6.83
N ALA A 18 -42.64 -15.54 6.90
CA ALA A 18 -41.86 -14.78 7.87
C ALA A 18 -40.89 -13.80 7.19
N LYS A 19 -40.83 -12.58 7.71
CA LYS A 19 -40.00 -11.49 7.20
C LYS A 19 -38.55 -11.71 7.64
N VAL A 20 -37.62 -11.75 6.67
CA VAL A 20 -36.18 -11.76 6.94
C VAL A 20 -35.78 -10.37 7.42
N ALA A 21 -35.19 -10.27 8.61
CA ALA A 21 -34.63 -9.03 9.13
C ALA A 21 -33.30 -8.75 8.40
N ILE A 22 -33.39 -7.94 7.34
CA ILE A 22 -32.24 -7.35 6.67
C ILE A 22 -32.05 -5.97 7.29
N GLN A 23 -30.92 -5.73 7.96
CA GLN A 23 -30.52 -4.37 8.30
C GLN A 23 -29.92 -3.73 7.04
N ILE A 24 -30.76 -2.97 6.35
CA ILE A 24 -30.39 -2.06 5.28
C ILE A 24 -30.20 -0.69 5.93
N HIS A 25 -29.01 -0.09 5.81
CA HIS A 25 -28.85 1.35 5.97
C HIS A 25 -29.02 1.96 4.58
N GLU A 26 -30.19 2.56 4.32
CA GLU A 26 -30.48 3.24 3.06
C GLU A 26 -29.97 4.70 3.05
N ASP A 27 -29.36 5.04 1.93
CA ASP A 27 -29.31 6.31 1.21
C ASP A 27 -29.00 7.61 1.96
N PHE A 28 -27.72 7.97 1.96
CA PHE A 28 -27.35 9.34 1.58
C PHE A 28 -27.24 9.43 0.06
N THR A 29 -28.24 10.05 -0.54
CA THR A 29 -28.16 10.58 -1.90
C THR A 29 -27.25 11.82 -1.88
N ALA A 30 -25.94 11.62 -1.83
CA ALA A 30 -24.93 12.63 -2.12
C ALA A 30 -23.65 11.92 -2.54
N SER A 31 -23.27 12.12 -3.80
CA SER A 31 -22.19 11.42 -4.50
C SER A 31 -22.53 9.95 -4.83
N ARG A 32 -23.28 9.76 -5.92
CA ARG A 32 -22.74 8.86 -6.95
C ARG A 32 -21.42 9.49 -7.38
N GLY A 33 -20.36 9.28 -6.60
CA GLY A 33 -19.01 9.49 -7.09
C GLY A 33 -18.96 8.57 -8.28
N GLY A 34 -18.82 9.14 -9.47
CA GLY A 34 -18.74 8.35 -10.68
C GLY A 34 -17.67 7.26 -10.50
N LEU A 35 -17.63 6.32 -11.42
CA LEU A 35 -16.32 5.81 -11.81
C LEU A 35 -15.52 7.04 -12.25
N GLU A 36 -14.85 7.69 -11.31
CA GLU A 36 -13.93 8.76 -11.62
C GLU A 36 -12.76 8.06 -12.28
N GLU A 37 -12.42 8.54 -13.48
CA GLU A 37 -11.28 8.08 -14.23
C GLU A 37 -10.03 8.55 -13.46
N LEU A 38 -9.61 7.73 -12.48
CA LEU A 38 -8.48 8.02 -11.60
C LEU A 38 -7.13 7.88 -12.33
N SER A 39 -7.12 7.64 -13.65
CA SER A 39 -5.90 7.40 -14.44
C SER A 39 -4.87 8.50 -14.28
N ASP A 40 -5.34 9.75 -14.22
CA ASP A 40 -4.49 10.94 -14.19
C ASP A 40 -3.92 11.21 -12.78
N GLU A 41 -4.44 10.51 -11.77
CA GLU A 41 -4.10 10.66 -10.35
C GLU A 41 -3.36 9.45 -9.78
N VAL A 42 -3.11 8.41 -10.60
CA VAL A 42 -2.33 7.24 -10.18
C VAL A 42 -0.86 7.62 -10.07
N THR A 43 -0.30 7.52 -8.87
CA THR A 43 1.10 7.82 -8.59
C THR A 43 1.98 6.58 -8.63
N ASN A 44 1.41 5.40 -8.35
CA ASN A 44 2.09 4.12 -8.50
C ASN A 44 1.08 2.98 -8.66
N TYR A 45 1.52 1.87 -9.26
CA TYR A 45 0.74 0.64 -9.36
C TYR A 45 1.63 -0.59 -9.22
N GLU A 46 1.05 -1.71 -8.79
CA GLU A 46 1.71 -3.02 -8.69
C GLU A 46 0.69 -4.16 -8.77
N ILE A 47 1.09 -5.35 -9.23
CA ILE A 47 0.24 -6.54 -9.21
C ILE A 47 0.56 -7.36 -7.96
N ALA A 48 -0.47 -7.84 -7.28
CA ALA A 48 -0.31 -8.74 -6.14
C ALA A 48 0.50 -9.98 -6.54
N PRO A 49 1.32 -10.57 -5.64
CA PRO A 49 2.11 -11.76 -5.96
C PRO A 49 1.28 -12.95 -6.48
N ASP A 50 0.01 -13.05 -6.06
CA ASP A 50 -0.91 -14.10 -6.52
C ASP A 50 -1.70 -13.74 -7.80
N GLY A 51 -1.49 -12.54 -8.34
CA GLY A 51 -2.15 -12.02 -9.54
C GLY A 51 -3.62 -11.65 -9.38
N LYS A 52 -4.22 -11.81 -8.18
CA LYS A 52 -5.67 -11.66 -8.01
C LYS A 52 -6.12 -10.21 -7.84
N ARG A 53 -5.18 -9.31 -7.54
CA ARG A 53 -5.45 -7.90 -7.27
C ARG A 53 -4.33 -7.02 -7.80
N ALA A 54 -4.64 -5.76 -8.06
CA ALA A 54 -3.69 -4.70 -8.32
C ALA A 54 -3.71 -3.69 -7.18
N LEU A 55 -2.55 -3.16 -6.83
CA LEU A 55 -2.31 -2.07 -5.90
C LEU A 55 -2.21 -0.76 -6.69
N PHE A 56 -2.79 0.30 -6.16
CA PHE A 56 -2.68 1.66 -6.71
C PHE A 56 -2.44 2.66 -5.57
N GLY A 57 -1.52 3.59 -5.78
CA GLY A 57 -1.52 4.86 -5.06
C GLY A 57 -2.28 5.90 -5.88
N ALA A 58 -3.27 6.57 -5.30
CA ALA A 58 -4.00 7.64 -5.99
C ALA A 58 -4.53 8.67 -4.99
N ARG A 59 -4.38 9.96 -5.30
CA ARG A 59 -4.85 11.09 -4.46
C ARG A 59 -4.37 11.03 -3.00
N GLY A 60 -3.15 10.54 -2.79
CA GLY A 60 -2.60 10.35 -1.45
C GLY A 60 -3.16 9.15 -0.70
N GLU A 61 -3.87 8.22 -1.34
CA GLU A 61 -4.45 7.03 -0.72
C GLU A 61 -3.88 5.74 -1.31
N VAL A 62 -3.94 4.65 -0.53
CA VAL A 62 -3.50 3.32 -0.96
C VAL A 62 -4.70 2.41 -1.19
N LEU A 63 -4.88 1.99 -2.43
CA LEU A 63 -6.03 1.24 -2.90
C LEU A 63 -5.63 -0.12 -3.45
N THR A 64 -6.52 -1.10 -3.33
CA THR A 64 -6.36 -2.40 -3.99
C THR A 64 -7.63 -2.79 -4.73
N VAL A 65 -7.48 -3.25 -5.97
CA VAL A 65 -8.57 -3.52 -6.92
C VAL A 65 -8.50 -5.00 -7.35
N PRO A 66 -9.60 -5.75 -7.36
CA PRO A 66 -9.60 -7.13 -7.86
C PRO A 66 -9.33 -7.19 -9.37
N ALA A 67 -8.64 -8.24 -9.84
CA ALA A 67 -8.39 -8.45 -11.26
C ALA A 67 -9.66 -8.85 -12.04
N GLU A 68 -10.63 -9.46 -11.35
CA GLU A 68 -11.92 -9.88 -11.93
C GLU A 68 -13.07 -9.25 -11.16
N ASN A 69 -13.76 -10.02 -10.32
CA ASN A 69 -14.92 -9.59 -9.56
C ASN A 69 -14.55 -9.31 -8.11
N GLY A 70 -15.16 -8.28 -7.53
CA GLY A 70 -15.04 -7.96 -6.11
C GLY A 70 -15.06 -6.46 -5.84
N ILE A 71 -14.81 -6.11 -4.58
CA ILE A 71 -14.77 -4.72 -4.15
C ILE A 71 -13.34 -4.18 -4.15
N THR A 72 -13.19 -2.93 -4.60
CA THR A 72 -12.00 -2.12 -4.33
C THR A 72 -11.91 -1.84 -2.83
N ARG A 73 -10.69 -1.88 -2.27
CA ARG A 73 -10.43 -1.54 -0.87
C ARG A 73 -9.53 -0.32 -0.81
N ASN A 74 -9.95 0.70 -0.06
CA ASN A 74 -9.05 1.75 0.41
C ASN A 74 -8.47 1.28 1.75
N LEU A 75 -7.14 1.16 1.84
CA LEU A 75 -6.42 0.61 2.99
C LEU A 75 -5.96 1.67 3.99
N THR A 76 -6.00 2.95 3.62
CA THR A 76 -5.45 4.06 4.41
C THR A 76 -6.56 4.94 4.97
N GLN A 77 -7.53 5.34 4.16
CA GLN A 77 -8.70 6.14 4.56
C GLN A 77 -8.30 7.42 5.35
N THR A 78 -7.29 8.12 4.87
CA THR A 78 -6.58 9.18 5.60
C THR A 78 -6.66 10.50 4.83
N SER A 79 -7.73 11.27 5.07
CA SER A 79 -7.88 12.61 4.50
C SER A 79 -6.80 13.57 5.01
N GLY A 80 -6.15 14.28 4.10
CA GLY A 80 -5.11 15.27 4.40
C GLY A 80 -3.74 14.69 4.75
N VAL A 81 -3.57 13.37 4.58
CA VAL A 81 -2.30 12.67 4.69
C VAL A 81 -1.82 12.33 3.27
N HIS A 82 -0.50 12.32 3.08
CA HIS A 82 0.12 11.98 1.82
C HIS A 82 0.73 10.58 1.88
N GLU A 83 -0.04 9.56 1.46
CA GLU A 83 0.51 8.25 1.18
C GLU A 83 1.09 8.12 -0.24
N ARG A 84 2.29 7.52 -0.34
CA ARG A 84 2.98 7.30 -1.62
C ARG A 84 3.86 6.06 -1.63
N ASN A 85 4.36 5.73 -2.83
CA ASN A 85 5.33 4.67 -3.08
C ASN A 85 4.89 3.31 -2.50
N SER A 86 3.59 2.99 -2.62
CA SER A 86 3.07 1.76 -2.02
C SER A 86 3.61 0.51 -2.73
N LYS A 87 3.89 -0.55 -1.94
CA LYS A 87 4.47 -1.81 -2.41
C LYS A 87 3.89 -3.03 -1.73
N TRP A 88 3.58 -4.07 -2.49
CA TRP A 88 3.16 -5.37 -1.99
C TRP A 88 4.33 -6.14 -1.40
N SER A 89 4.13 -6.79 -0.25
CA SER A 89 5.10 -7.74 0.26
C SER A 89 5.18 -8.98 -0.63
N PRO A 90 6.36 -9.60 -0.81
CA PRO A 90 6.49 -10.82 -1.61
C PRO A 90 5.62 -11.99 -1.13
N ASP A 91 5.34 -12.08 0.19
CA ASP A 91 4.44 -13.08 0.76
C ASP A 91 2.94 -12.79 0.54
N GLY A 92 2.62 -11.65 -0.06
CA GLY A 92 1.27 -11.28 -0.43
C GLY A 92 0.42 -10.73 0.73
N LYS A 93 0.94 -10.60 1.95
CA LYS A 93 0.11 -10.29 3.14
C LYS A 93 0.05 -8.82 3.50
N TRP A 94 1.07 -8.05 3.14
CA TRP A 94 1.25 -6.68 3.61
C TRP A 94 1.41 -5.71 2.44
N ILE A 95 0.95 -4.49 2.65
CA ILE A 95 1.27 -3.35 1.80
C ILE A 95 2.13 -2.39 2.62
N ALA A 96 3.32 -2.07 2.12
CA ALA A 96 4.15 -0.99 2.65
C ALA A 96 3.89 0.30 1.88
N TYR A 97 4.06 1.44 2.53
CA TYR A 97 3.95 2.76 1.92
C TYR A 97 4.68 3.80 2.77
N ILE A 98 4.95 4.96 2.18
CA ILE A 98 5.42 6.13 2.93
C ILE A 98 4.21 6.96 3.29
N SER A 99 4.10 7.40 4.54
CA SER A 99 3.02 8.27 5.02
C SER A 99 3.58 9.36 5.92
N ASP A 100 3.01 10.56 5.82
CA ASP A 100 3.27 11.69 6.72
C ASP A 100 2.25 11.78 7.86
N ALA A 101 1.45 10.73 8.12
CA ALA A 101 0.45 10.67 9.18
C ALA A 101 0.99 11.00 10.58
N SER A 102 2.28 10.73 10.83
CA SER A 102 2.96 11.05 12.09
C SER A 102 3.62 12.44 12.11
N GLY A 103 3.40 13.26 11.09
CA GLY A 103 3.99 14.60 10.91
C GLY A 103 5.27 14.62 10.07
N GLU A 104 5.93 13.49 9.89
CA GLU A 104 7.12 13.32 9.05
C GLU A 104 6.99 12.06 8.18
N ASN A 105 7.79 11.98 7.12
CA ASN A 105 7.74 10.92 6.12
C ASN A 105 8.30 9.59 6.65
N GLU A 106 7.41 8.70 7.09
CA GLU A 106 7.78 7.43 7.70
C GLU A 106 7.32 6.24 6.88
N LEU A 107 7.94 5.08 7.12
CA LEU A 107 7.50 3.81 6.56
C LEU A 107 6.38 3.22 7.41
N TRP A 108 5.29 2.85 6.75
CA TRP A 108 4.14 2.18 7.34
C TRP A 108 3.84 0.89 6.60
N ILE A 109 3.22 -0.06 7.30
CA ILE A 109 2.65 -1.26 6.69
C ILE A 109 1.20 -1.48 7.15
N THR A 110 0.38 -2.06 6.29
CA THR A 110 -1.00 -2.45 6.61
C THR A 110 -1.32 -3.82 5.99
N PRO A 111 -2.19 -4.65 6.60
CA PRO A 111 -2.64 -5.89 5.96
C PRO A 111 -3.34 -5.59 4.62
N GLN A 112 -3.02 -6.34 3.56
CA GLN A 112 -3.60 -6.08 2.24
C GLN A 112 -5.13 -6.28 2.18
N ASP A 113 -5.66 -7.05 3.13
CA ASP A 113 -7.09 -7.31 3.26
C ASP A 113 -7.83 -6.25 4.07
N GLY A 114 -7.13 -5.28 4.66
CA GLY A 114 -7.71 -4.25 5.53
C GLY A 114 -8.18 -4.77 6.88
N SER A 115 -7.82 -6.01 7.27
CA SER A 115 -8.28 -6.63 8.53
C SER A 115 -7.67 -6.04 9.79
N GLY A 116 -6.60 -5.26 9.67
CA GLY A 116 -5.84 -4.73 10.80
C GLY A 116 -5.46 -3.26 10.63
N LYS A 117 -4.97 -2.68 11.72
CA LYS A 117 -4.51 -1.29 11.76
C LYS A 117 -3.16 -1.15 11.06
N ALA A 118 -2.96 0.01 10.44
CA ALA A 118 -1.66 0.43 9.95
C ALA A 118 -0.61 0.44 11.08
N GLN A 119 0.61 0.04 10.77
CA GLN A 119 1.72 -0.07 11.68
C GLN A 119 2.85 0.85 11.20
N GLN A 120 3.22 1.81 12.04
CA GLN A 120 4.41 2.63 11.81
C GLN A 120 5.67 1.80 12.06
N ILE A 121 6.52 1.67 11.04
CA ILE A 121 7.74 0.85 11.06
C ILE A 121 8.97 1.68 11.38
N THR A 122 9.05 2.93 10.90
CA THR A 122 10.13 3.86 11.24
C THR A 122 9.59 5.06 12.02
N SER A 123 10.46 5.70 12.80
CA SER A 123 10.14 6.92 13.55
C SER A 123 11.36 7.85 13.61
N GLY A 124 11.11 9.16 13.71
CA GLY A 124 12.17 10.17 13.80
C GLY A 124 12.85 10.45 12.46
N ALA A 125 12.10 10.34 11.35
CA ALA A 125 12.55 10.76 10.04
C ALA A 125 13.08 12.20 10.09
N ASP A 126 14.23 12.39 9.47
CA ASP A 126 14.99 13.63 9.46
C ASP A 126 15.19 14.17 8.02
N CYS A 127 14.49 13.57 7.06
CA CYS A 127 14.73 13.69 5.63
C CYS A 127 13.59 13.06 4.81
N TYR A 128 13.57 13.31 3.49
CA TYR A 128 12.60 12.72 2.57
C TYR A 128 13.04 11.32 2.10
N TYR A 129 12.12 10.34 2.11
CA TYR A 129 12.37 8.97 1.63
C TYR A 129 11.93 8.78 0.17
N TYR A 130 12.75 8.08 -0.62
CA TYR A 130 12.50 7.72 -2.01
C TYR A 130 11.78 6.36 -2.13
N GLN A 131 11.90 5.69 -3.28
CA GLN A 131 11.22 4.43 -3.56
C GLN A 131 11.55 3.35 -2.52
N ILE A 132 10.56 2.55 -2.12
CA ILE A 132 10.76 1.47 -1.16
C ILE A 132 10.80 0.12 -1.88
N TYR A 133 11.54 -0.83 -1.32
CA TYR A 133 11.56 -2.22 -1.80
C TYR A 133 11.56 -3.21 -0.64
N TRP A 134 10.66 -4.19 -0.71
CA TRP A 134 10.66 -5.33 0.19
C TRP A 134 11.86 -6.24 -0.05
N SER A 135 12.43 -6.78 1.02
CA SER A 135 13.30 -7.95 0.91
C SER A 135 12.50 -9.16 0.43
N PRO A 136 13.12 -10.11 -0.31
CA PRO A 136 12.41 -11.29 -0.84
C PRO A 136 11.72 -12.14 0.23
N ASP A 137 12.25 -12.15 1.46
CA ASP A 137 11.69 -12.87 2.60
C ASP A 137 10.55 -12.11 3.32
N SER A 138 10.14 -10.93 2.82
CA SER A 138 9.11 -10.06 3.39
C SER A 138 9.41 -9.54 4.81
N LYS A 139 10.68 -9.51 5.24
CA LYS A 139 11.05 -9.10 6.61
C LYS A 139 11.65 -7.70 6.71
N LYS A 140 12.08 -7.11 5.60
CA LYS A 140 12.78 -5.83 5.58
C LYS A 140 12.26 -4.92 4.48
N LEU A 141 12.38 -3.62 4.70
CA LEU A 141 12.15 -2.59 3.69
C LEU A 141 13.45 -1.81 3.45
N LEU A 142 13.83 -1.64 2.20
CA LEU A 142 15.00 -0.89 1.72
C LEU A 142 14.53 0.43 1.08
N TRP A 143 15.22 1.52 1.37
CA TRP A 143 14.96 2.83 0.78
C TRP A 143 16.22 3.68 0.70
N GLY A 144 16.25 4.57 -0.30
CA GLY A 144 17.15 5.71 -0.36
C GLY A 144 16.50 6.97 0.22
N ASP A 145 17.30 7.98 0.57
CA ASP A 145 16.81 9.28 1.04
C ASP A 145 17.62 10.49 0.55
N ASN A 146 17.05 11.68 0.71
CA ASN A 146 17.68 12.94 0.27
C ASN A 146 18.87 13.40 1.16
N LYS A 147 19.31 12.58 2.12
CA LYS A 147 20.61 12.71 2.80
C LYS A 147 21.68 11.78 2.23
N LEU A 148 21.43 11.26 1.02
CA LEU A 148 22.31 10.41 0.24
C LEU A 148 22.54 9.03 0.87
N ARG A 149 21.65 8.59 1.76
CA ARG A 149 21.78 7.29 2.45
C ARG A 149 20.97 6.23 1.75
N LEU A 150 21.51 5.02 1.70
CA LEU A 150 20.77 3.79 1.42
C LEU A 150 20.61 3.03 2.73
N ARG A 151 19.37 2.71 3.11
CA ARG A 151 19.05 2.13 4.41
C ARG A 151 18.04 1.00 4.27
N TYR A 152 18.05 0.06 5.20
CA TYR A 152 16.92 -0.84 5.39
C TYR A 152 16.47 -0.89 6.84
N VAL A 153 15.23 -1.34 7.07
CA VAL A 153 14.64 -1.56 8.38
C VAL A 153 14.21 -3.01 8.47
N ASP A 154 14.54 -3.67 9.58
CA ASP A 154 13.92 -4.94 9.94
C ASP A 154 12.56 -4.68 10.59
N ILE A 155 11.49 -5.24 10.03
CA ILE A 155 10.11 -4.88 10.39
C ILE A 155 9.76 -5.31 11.81
N ALA A 156 10.20 -6.50 12.22
CA ALA A 156 9.88 -7.06 13.52
C ALA A 156 10.57 -6.28 14.65
N THR A 157 11.83 -5.92 14.45
CA THR A 157 12.64 -5.23 15.46
C THR A 157 12.60 -3.71 15.34
N LYS A 158 12.07 -3.18 14.24
CA LYS A 158 12.13 -1.76 13.83
C LYS A 158 13.55 -1.20 13.76
N LYS A 159 14.57 -2.07 13.67
CA LYS A 159 15.96 -1.65 13.62
C LYS A 159 16.32 -1.16 12.23
N VAL A 160 16.68 0.11 12.13
CA VAL A 160 17.22 0.71 10.90
C VAL A 160 18.72 0.44 10.81
N THR A 161 19.18 0.04 9.62
CA THR A 161 20.58 -0.21 9.29
C THR A 161 20.98 0.65 8.09
N LEU A 162 22.13 1.34 8.21
CA LEU A 162 22.76 2.03 7.09
C LEU A 162 23.49 1.02 6.21
N VAL A 163 23.17 0.99 4.93
CA VAL A 163 23.83 0.14 3.92
C VAL A 163 25.04 0.87 3.36
N ASP A 164 24.82 2.10 2.91
CA ASP A 164 25.86 3.00 2.40
C ASP A 164 25.39 4.45 2.47
N GLN A 165 26.33 5.38 2.35
CA GLN A 165 26.04 6.81 2.19
C GLN A 165 26.95 7.41 1.11
N ALA A 166 26.34 7.95 0.07
CA ALA A 166 27.08 8.62 -0.98
C ALA A 166 27.56 10.01 -0.52
N THR A 167 28.63 10.47 -1.15
CA THR A 167 29.22 11.79 -0.92
C THR A 167 28.81 12.81 -1.99
N ALA A 168 28.30 12.34 -3.14
CA ALA A 168 27.77 13.15 -4.21
C ALA A 168 26.57 12.43 -4.85
N TRP A 169 25.43 13.13 -4.95
CA TRP A 169 24.15 12.68 -5.52
C TRP A 169 23.47 11.51 -4.81
N GLU A 170 22.16 11.41 -5.01
CA GLU A 170 21.30 10.43 -4.34
C GLU A 170 21.45 9.01 -4.90
N ILE A 171 21.45 8.02 -4.00
CA ILE A 171 21.35 6.61 -4.38
C ILE A 171 19.90 6.31 -4.71
N THR A 172 19.54 6.33 -6.00
CA THR A 172 18.15 6.15 -6.48
C THR A 172 17.89 4.81 -7.17
N GLN A 173 18.95 4.10 -7.57
CA GLN A 173 18.85 2.76 -8.15
C GLN A 173 19.43 1.74 -7.18
N TYR A 174 18.55 0.89 -6.65
CA TYR A 174 18.91 -0.14 -5.68
C TYR A 174 17.92 -1.31 -5.74
N ALA A 175 18.40 -2.51 -5.42
CA ALA A 175 17.58 -3.73 -5.38
C ALA A 175 18.18 -4.75 -4.42
N TRP A 176 17.31 -5.58 -3.84
CA TRP A 176 17.74 -6.80 -3.14
C TRP A 176 18.14 -7.87 -4.16
N ALA A 177 19.17 -8.64 -3.85
CA ALA A 177 19.42 -9.91 -4.51
C ALA A 177 18.21 -10.85 -4.31
N PRO A 178 17.89 -11.75 -5.25
CA PRO A 178 16.74 -12.65 -5.13
C PRO A 178 16.75 -13.54 -3.88
N ASP A 179 17.94 -13.88 -3.38
CA ASP A 179 18.12 -14.65 -2.13
C ASP A 179 18.14 -13.77 -0.87
N GLY A 180 18.06 -12.44 -1.03
CA GLY A 180 18.08 -11.45 0.05
C GLY A 180 19.44 -11.26 0.72
N SER A 181 20.52 -11.88 0.23
CA SER A 181 21.83 -11.85 0.86
C SER A 181 22.67 -10.61 0.54
N TRP A 182 22.36 -9.94 -0.57
CA TRP A 182 23.07 -8.74 -1.04
C TRP A 182 22.10 -7.63 -1.45
N ILE A 183 22.61 -6.41 -1.48
CA ILE A 183 21.94 -5.25 -2.07
C ILE A 183 22.84 -4.72 -3.19
N ALA A 184 22.30 -4.64 -4.40
CA ALA A 184 22.95 -3.98 -5.52
C ALA A 184 22.48 -2.52 -5.59
N TYR A 185 23.38 -1.58 -5.85
CA TYR A 185 23.04 -0.17 -6.01
C TYR A 185 24.08 0.56 -6.86
N THR A 186 23.69 1.69 -7.44
CA THR A 186 24.61 2.61 -8.13
C THR A 186 24.85 3.83 -7.28
N LYS A 187 26.11 4.24 -7.14
CA LYS A 187 26.49 5.53 -6.57
C LYS A 187 27.49 6.23 -7.48
N GLN A 188 27.45 7.55 -7.52
CA GLN A 188 28.44 8.32 -8.23
C GLN A 188 29.71 8.44 -7.37
N ASP A 189 30.85 8.24 -8.01
CA ASP A 189 32.15 8.54 -7.41
C ASP A 189 32.50 10.01 -7.69
N PRO A 190 32.74 10.84 -6.65
CA PRO A 190 33.13 12.23 -6.85
C PRO A 190 34.41 12.42 -7.67
N GLU A 191 35.34 11.46 -7.67
CA GLU A 191 36.67 11.63 -8.27
C GLU A 191 36.74 11.38 -9.77
N ARG A 192 35.62 11.07 -10.44
CA ARG A 192 35.60 10.77 -11.88
C ARG A 192 35.30 11.96 -12.79
N ASN A 193 35.43 13.19 -12.29
CA ASN A 193 35.41 14.42 -13.10
C ASN A 193 36.85 14.93 -13.35
N HIS A 194 37.60 14.22 -14.19
CA HIS A 194 38.78 14.78 -14.83
C HIS A 194 38.57 14.78 -16.34
N GLY A 195 38.23 15.95 -16.88
CA GLY A 195 38.13 16.28 -18.30
C GLY A 195 38.47 17.75 -18.49
#